data_AF-A0A6I6N7Q8-F1
#
_entry.id   AF-A0A6I6N7Q8-F1
#
_cell.length_a   1.000
_cell.length_b   1.000
_cell.length_c   1.000
_cell.angle_alpha   90.00
_cell.angle_beta   90.00
_cell.angle_gamma   90.00
#
_symmetry.space_group_name_H-M   'P 1'
#
loop_
_entity.id
_entity.type
_entity.pdbx_description
1 polymer ?
#
loop_
_entity_poly.entity_id
_entity_poly.type
_entity_poly.pdbx_seq_one_letter_code
_entity_poly.pdbx_strand_id
1 'polypeptide(L)'
;MGVLFDYFAAADRPTALDWAIGPGGDWLAEGQSLDEAGADWIDMKGIDPHVVLGQLVAFAEGRPYDVHGTGPELLWPDAREWPPERPAAPGAESPWDSGLHLTELPDAWRDRLAAIEEEHVPMLALQWYDIEEVDFTDFPDCEATIRSFAGLASRARGAGTHLYCRCCV
;
A
#
# COMPACT_ATOMS: atom_id res chain seq x y z
N MET A 1 -0.33 19.81 2.04
CA MET A 1 -0.81 18.70 1.19
C MET A 1 -0.19 17.44 1.75
N GLY A 2 -0.98 16.40 1.97
CA GLY A 2 -0.51 15.17 2.61
C GLY A 2 -0.56 14.03 1.61
N VAL A 3 0.36 13.09 1.74
CA VAL A 3 0.40 11.89 0.90
C VAL A 3 -0.75 10.97 1.31
N LEU A 4 -1.54 10.53 0.33
CA LEU A 4 -2.62 9.57 0.52
C LEU A 4 -2.12 8.17 0.14
N PHE A 5 -2.50 7.17 0.93
CA PHE A 5 -2.18 5.78 0.69
C PHE A 5 -3.46 4.96 0.75
N ASP A 6 -3.94 4.55 -0.43
CA ASP A 6 -5.11 3.69 -0.55
C ASP A 6 -4.63 2.25 -0.72
N TYR A 7 -4.95 1.39 0.25
CA TYR A 7 -4.62 -0.03 0.20
C TYR A 7 -5.82 -0.81 -0.30
N PHE A 8 -5.62 -1.71 -1.25
CA PHE A 8 -6.73 -2.46 -1.85
C PHE A 8 -6.30 -3.85 -2.29
N ALA A 9 -7.29 -4.73 -2.44
CA ALA A 9 -7.11 -6.08 -2.95
C ALA A 9 -7.51 -6.17 -4.43
N ALA A 10 -6.69 -6.81 -5.27
CA ALA A 10 -7.02 -7.07 -6.67
C ALA A 10 -6.50 -8.45 -7.12
N ALA A 11 -7.13 -9.02 -8.16
CA ALA A 11 -6.82 -10.36 -8.63
C ALA A 11 -5.42 -10.48 -9.26
N ASP A 12 -4.96 -9.43 -9.94
CA ASP A 12 -3.67 -9.38 -10.62
C ASP A 12 -3.20 -7.94 -10.86
N ARG A 13 -1.94 -7.80 -11.30
CA ARG A 13 -1.31 -6.49 -11.58
C ARG A 13 -2.07 -5.67 -12.64
N PRO A 14 -2.54 -6.23 -13.78
CA PRO A 14 -3.33 -5.47 -14.76
C PRO A 14 -4.61 -4.87 -14.15
N THR A 15 -5.35 -5.66 -13.37
CA THR A 15 -6.55 -5.17 -12.68
C THR A 15 -6.22 -4.04 -11.71
N ALA A 16 -5.13 -4.18 -10.95
CA ALA A 16 -4.68 -3.16 -10.02
C ALA A 16 -4.27 -1.86 -10.74
N LEU A 17 -3.58 -1.96 -11.89
CA LEU A 17 -3.20 -0.81 -12.72
C LEU A 17 -4.43 -0.07 -13.25
N ASP A 18 -5.40 -0.82 -13.79
CA ASP A 18 -6.63 -0.25 -14.34
C ASP A 18 -7.42 0.51 -13.28
N TRP A 19 -7.49 -0.01 -12.06
CA TRP A 19 -8.21 0.62 -10.94
C TRP A 19 -7.45 1.78 -10.31
N ALA A 20 -6.13 1.67 -10.16
CA ALA A 20 -5.35 2.66 -9.41
C ALA A 20 -4.91 3.85 -10.26
N ILE A 21 -4.58 3.60 -11.53
CA ILE A 21 -3.95 4.59 -12.42
C ILE A 21 -4.89 4.94 -13.57
N GLY A 22 -5.46 3.92 -14.22
CA GLY A 22 -6.32 4.06 -15.40
C GLY A 22 -6.04 2.94 -16.40
N PRO A 23 -6.87 2.80 -17.46
CA PRO A 23 -6.78 1.69 -18.40
C PRO A 23 -5.39 1.51 -19.00
N GLY A 24 -4.75 0.37 -18.74
CA GLY A 24 -3.39 0.09 -19.20
C GLY A 24 -2.31 1.00 -18.60
N GLY A 25 -2.59 1.68 -17.49
CA GLY A 25 -1.69 2.65 -16.86
C GLY A 25 -1.75 4.06 -17.45
N ASP A 26 -2.79 4.39 -18.22
CA ASP A 26 -3.04 5.76 -18.70
C ASP A 26 -3.58 6.65 -17.57
N TRP A 27 -2.68 7.36 -16.90
CA TRP A 27 -2.99 8.27 -15.80
C TRP A 27 -3.66 9.58 -16.22
N LEU A 28 -3.70 9.88 -17.52
CA LEU A 28 -4.36 11.07 -18.07
C LEU A 28 -5.83 10.79 -18.45
N ALA A 29 -6.20 9.51 -18.57
CA ALA A 29 -7.59 9.12 -18.74
C ALA A 29 -8.39 9.41 -17.46
N GLU A 30 -9.70 9.66 -17.61
CA GLU A 30 -10.61 9.63 -16.46
C GLU A 30 -10.60 8.22 -15.87
N GLY A 31 -9.92 8.07 -14.74
CA GLY A 31 -9.86 6.82 -14.00
C GLY A 31 -11.17 6.50 -13.30
N GLN A 32 -11.39 5.21 -13.05
CA GLN A 32 -12.46 4.74 -12.17
C GLN A 32 -11.97 4.81 -10.71
N SER A 33 -12.81 5.31 -9.80
CA SER A 33 -12.49 5.23 -8.37
C SER A 33 -12.48 3.79 -7.87
N LEU A 34 -11.75 3.50 -6.79
CA LEU A 34 -11.75 2.18 -6.16
C LEU A 34 -13.16 1.73 -5.76
N ASP A 35 -14.01 2.67 -5.32
CA ASP A 35 -15.42 2.41 -5.01
C ASP A 35 -16.22 2.01 -6.24
N GLU A 36 -16.08 2.74 -7.36
CA GLU A 36 -16.75 2.40 -8.62
C GLU A 36 -16.28 1.06 -9.17
N ALA A 37 -15.01 0.72 -8.98
CA ALA A 37 -14.44 -0.58 -9.35
C ALA A 37 -14.95 -1.73 -8.46
N GLY A 38 -15.61 -1.41 -7.33
CA GLY A 38 -16.01 -2.40 -6.33
C GLY A 38 -14.82 -3.05 -5.64
N ALA A 39 -13.69 -2.36 -5.58
CA ALA A 39 -12.49 -2.84 -4.91
C ALA A 39 -12.72 -2.95 -3.41
N ASP A 40 -12.12 -3.96 -2.78
CA ASP A 40 -12.02 -4.01 -1.33
C ASP A 40 -10.80 -3.18 -0.91
N TRP A 41 -11.04 -2.03 -0.29
CA TRP A 41 -10.00 -1.04 -0.02
C TRP A 41 -10.18 -0.31 1.32
N ILE A 42 -9.10 0.30 1.79
CA ILE A 42 -9.03 1.14 2.98
C ILE A 42 -8.17 2.38 2.68
N ASP A 43 -8.62 3.56 3.12
CA ASP A 43 -7.81 4.78 3.17
C ASP A 43 -6.95 4.74 4.43
N MET A 44 -5.63 4.76 4.25
CA MET A 44 -4.65 4.73 5.33
C MET A 44 -3.64 5.86 5.15
N LYS A 45 -4.16 7.09 5.06
CA LYS A 45 -3.35 8.31 5.04
C LYS A 45 -2.18 8.28 6.02
N GLY A 46 -0.99 8.59 5.53
CA GLY A 46 0.25 8.63 6.32
C GLY A 46 0.88 7.26 6.60
N ILE A 47 0.22 6.15 6.26
CA ILE A 47 0.80 4.81 6.41
C ILE A 47 1.56 4.47 5.13
N ASP A 48 2.83 4.83 5.06
CA ASP A 48 3.72 4.46 3.95
C ASP A 48 3.91 2.93 3.87
N PRO A 49 3.79 2.31 2.67
CA PRO A 49 3.86 0.86 2.53
C PRO A 49 5.27 0.31 2.75
N HIS A 50 6.33 1.09 2.52
CA HIS A 50 7.69 0.60 2.66
C HIS A 50 8.14 0.59 4.11
N VAL A 51 7.94 1.70 4.82
CA VAL A 51 8.44 1.94 6.17
C VAL A 51 7.38 1.65 7.22
N VAL A 52 6.27 2.39 7.21
CA VAL A 52 5.29 2.37 8.31
C VAL A 52 4.59 1.00 8.37
N LEU A 53 4.08 0.51 7.25
CA LEU A 53 3.49 -0.83 7.18
C LEU A 53 4.56 -1.94 7.32
N GLY A 54 5.75 -1.74 6.77
CA GLY A 54 6.85 -2.69 6.87
C GLY A 54 7.29 -2.94 8.31
N GLN A 55 7.29 -1.91 9.15
CA GLN A 55 7.53 -2.04 10.58
C GLN A 55 6.43 -2.84 11.28
N LEU A 56 5.15 -2.60 10.99
CA LEU A 56 4.05 -3.41 11.52
C LEU A 56 4.21 -4.90 11.18
N VAL A 57 4.55 -5.20 9.92
CA VAL A 57 4.80 -6.58 9.48
C VAL A 57 5.99 -7.18 10.22
N ALA A 58 7.09 -6.43 10.40
CA ALA A 58 8.25 -6.89 11.15
C ALA A 58 7.92 -7.19 12.63
N PHE A 59 7.08 -6.36 13.27
CA PHE A 59 6.59 -6.60 14.63
C PHE A 59 5.72 -7.86 14.70
N ALA A 60 4.80 -8.06 13.74
CA ALA A 60 4.01 -9.29 13.64
C ALA A 60 4.86 -10.54 13.36
N GLU A 61 6.06 -10.37 12.81
CA GLU A 61 7.04 -11.42 12.60
C GLU A 61 7.96 -11.66 13.80
N GLY A 62 7.95 -10.76 14.79
CA GLY A 62 8.86 -10.79 15.94
C GLY A 62 10.31 -10.54 15.56
N ARG A 63 10.58 -9.79 14.49
CA ARG A 63 11.94 -9.46 14.03
C ARG A 63 12.15 -7.95 13.90
N PRO A 64 13.41 -7.48 13.92
CA PRO A 64 13.71 -6.10 13.57
C PRO A 64 13.28 -5.78 12.13
N TYR A 65 12.80 -4.55 11.92
CA TYR A 65 12.55 -4.01 10.59
C TYR A 65 13.88 -3.84 9.83
N ASP A 66 13.88 -4.23 8.56
CA ASP A 66 15.01 -4.11 7.63
C ASP A 66 14.51 -3.48 6.34
N VAL A 67 14.91 -2.24 6.10
CA VAL A 67 14.55 -1.45 4.91
C VAL A 67 15.11 -2.05 3.61
N HIS A 68 16.13 -2.90 3.71
CA HIS A 68 16.71 -3.62 2.56
C HIS A 68 16.17 -5.04 2.40
N GLY A 69 15.24 -5.46 3.28
CA GLY A 69 14.56 -6.74 3.19
C GLY A 69 13.55 -6.79 2.05
N THR A 70 12.84 -7.93 1.95
CA THR A 70 11.71 -8.04 1.01
C THR A 70 10.61 -7.06 1.41
N GLY A 71 10.28 -6.14 0.50
CA GLY A 71 9.25 -5.12 0.67
C GLY A 71 8.42 -4.92 -0.59
N PRO A 72 7.57 -3.88 -0.61
CA PRO A 72 6.71 -3.59 -1.75
C PRO A 72 7.49 -3.36 -3.05
N GLU A 73 6.94 -3.83 -4.16
CA GLU A 73 7.48 -3.64 -5.51
C GLU A 73 6.74 -2.48 -6.20
N LEU A 74 7.48 -1.52 -6.74
CA LEU A 74 6.91 -0.47 -7.58
C LEU A 74 6.44 -1.05 -8.92
N LEU A 75 5.15 -0.96 -9.19
CA LEU A 75 4.54 -1.38 -10.45
C LEU A 75 4.32 -0.21 -11.41
N TRP A 76 3.99 0.97 -10.89
CA TRP A 76 3.77 2.16 -11.69
C TRP A 76 4.27 3.42 -10.95
N PRO A 77 4.98 4.33 -11.63
CA PRO A 77 5.45 4.22 -13.01
C PRO A 77 6.43 3.06 -13.24
N ASP A 78 6.35 2.38 -14.38
CA ASP A 78 7.28 1.29 -14.72
C ASP A 78 8.65 1.90 -15.07
N ALA A 79 9.64 1.72 -14.19
CA ALA A 79 11.00 2.22 -14.37
C ALA A 79 11.75 1.63 -15.58
N ARG A 80 11.26 0.52 -16.16
CA ARG A 80 11.82 -0.07 -17.38
C ARG A 80 11.31 0.65 -18.62
N GLU A 81 10.05 1.07 -18.61
CA GLU A 81 9.44 1.86 -19.68
C GLU A 81 9.83 3.34 -19.58
N TRP A 82 9.89 3.84 -18.34
CA TRP A 82 10.22 5.22 -17.98
C TRP A 82 11.44 5.27 -17.06
N PRO A 83 12.66 5.08 -17.57
CA PRO A 83 13.87 5.16 -16.75
C PRO A 83 13.97 6.55 -16.09
N PRO A 84 14.13 6.64 -14.75
CA PRO A 84 14.13 7.93 -14.04
C PRO A 84 15.28 8.84 -14.45
N GLU A 85 16.37 8.28 -15.00
CA GLU A 85 17.51 9.05 -15.52
C GLU A 85 17.22 9.72 -16.88
N ARG A 86 16.14 9.34 -17.56
CA ARG A 86 15.76 9.90 -18.85
C ARG A 86 14.69 10.98 -18.64
N PRO A 87 14.99 12.26 -18.89
CA PRO A 87 13.97 13.30 -18.86
C PRO A 87 12.91 13.04 -19.94
N ALA A 88 11.66 13.38 -19.63
CA ALA A 88 10.58 13.35 -20.60
C ALA A 88 10.90 14.22 -21.82
N ALA A 89 10.34 13.87 -22.98
CA ALA A 89 10.48 14.69 -24.18
C ALA A 89 9.93 16.11 -23.91
N PRO A 90 10.51 17.17 -24.49
CA PRO A 90 9.98 18.52 -24.31
C PRO A 90 8.50 18.62 -24.67
N GLY A 91 7.66 19.03 -23.72
CA GLY A 91 6.21 19.14 -23.88
C GLY A 91 5.41 17.86 -23.62
N ALA A 92 6.07 16.77 -23.22
CA ALA A 92 5.41 15.57 -22.71
C ALA A 92 5.40 15.58 -21.17
N GLU A 93 4.28 15.18 -20.58
CA GLU A 93 4.19 14.94 -19.14
C GLU A 93 4.85 13.60 -18.79
N SER A 94 5.60 13.57 -17.70
CA SER A 94 6.22 12.35 -17.17
C SER A 94 5.26 11.66 -16.22
N PRO A 95 5.08 10.32 -16.29
CA PRO A 95 4.40 9.56 -15.25
C PRO A 95 4.94 9.84 -13.84
N TRP A 96 6.25 10.05 -13.72
CA TRP A 96 6.92 10.38 -12.46
C TRP A 96 6.51 11.73 -11.88
N ASP A 97 6.03 12.65 -12.72
CA ASP A 97 5.57 13.98 -12.31
C ASP A 97 4.07 13.99 -11.96
N SER A 98 3.36 12.87 -12.18
CA SER A 98 1.92 12.76 -11.90
C SER A 98 1.57 12.76 -10.40
N GLY A 99 2.56 12.46 -9.55
CA GLY A 99 2.35 12.23 -8.12
C GLY A 99 1.70 10.89 -7.77
N LEU A 100 1.33 10.08 -8.77
CA LEU A 100 0.74 8.76 -8.58
C LEU A 100 1.82 7.67 -8.54
N HIS A 101 1.68 6.72 -7.62
CA HIS A 101 2.49 5.52 -7.60
C HIS A 101 1.62 4.32 -7.24
N LEU A 102 1.86 3.19 -7.89
CA LEU A 102 1.25 1.91 -7.55
C LEU A 102 2.34 0.94 -7.11
N THR A 103 2.18 0.39 -5.90
CA THR A 103 3.06 -0.64 -5.36
C THR A 103 2.28 -1.93 -5.08
N GLU A 104 2.92 -3.07 -5.31
CA GLU A 104 2.42 -4.39 -4.89
C GLU A 104 3.08 -4.80 -3.59
N LEU A 105 2.28 -5.22 -2.61
CA LEU A 105 2.78 -5.73 -1.35
C LEU A 105 3.13 -7.22 -1.50
N PRO A 106 4.20 -7.72 -0.86
CA PRO A 106 4.52 -9.14 -0.90
C PRO A 106 3.38 -9.99 -0.35
N ASP A 107 3.09 -11.12 -0.98
CA ASP A 107 2.09 -12.08 -0.48
C ASP A 107 2.41 -12.58 0.94
N ALA A 108 3.70 -12.66 1.29
CA ALA A 108 4.12 -12.97 2.66
C ALA A 108 3.63 -11.93 3.69
N TRP A 109 3.59 -10.65 3.30
CA TRP A 109 3.05 -9.58 4.15
C TRP A 109 1.54 -9.68 4.27
N ARG A 110 0.83 -9.92 3.15
CA ARG A 110 -0.62 -10.23 3.17
C ARG A 110 -0.90 -11.38 4.15
N ASP A 111 -0.19 -12.48 3.99
CA ASP A 111 -0.43 -13.68 4.80
C ASP A 111 -0.10 -13.47 6.27
N ARG A 112 0.92 -12.65 6.57
CA ARG A 112 1.29 -12.26 7.93
C ARG A 112 0.24 -11.36 8.57
N LEU A 113 -0.20 -10.31 7.89
CA LEU A 113 -1.25 -9.40 8.38
C LEU A 113 -2.56 -10.16 8.60
N ALA A 114 -2.91 -11.05 7.68
CA ALA A 114 -4.10 -11.91 7.77
C ALA A 114 -4.02 -12.96 8.91
N ALA A 115 -2.85 -13.17 9.50
CA ALA A 115 -2.64 -14.06 10.64
C ALA A 115 -2.61 -13.32 11.98
N ILE A 116 -2.78 -11.99 12.00
CA ILE A 116 -2.88 -11.23 13.25
C ILE A 116 -4.19 -11.60 13.94
N GLU A 117 -4.07 -12.17 15.13
CA GLU A 117 -5.21 -12.50 16.00
C GLU A 117 -5.58 -11.29 16.86
N GLU A 118 -6.87 -11.13 17.18
CA GLU A 118 -7.39 -9.98 17.94
C GLU A 118 -6.68 -9.81 19.30
N GLU A 119 -6.27 -10.91 19.94
CA GLU A 119 -5.53 -10.89 21.20
C GLU A 119 -4.11 -10.32 21.10
N HIS A 120 -3.51 -10.31 19.90
CA HIS A 120 -2.18 -9.76 19.66
C HIS A 120 -2.22 -8.27 19.28
N VAL A 121 -3.39 -7.72 18.91
CA VAL A 121 -3.54 -6.34 18.46
C VAL A 121 -3.01 -5.32 19.49
N PRO A 122 -3.34 -5.41 20.80
CA PRO A 122 -2.85 -4.43 21.77
C PRO A 122 -1.32 -4.45 21.92
N MET A 123 -0.69 -5.63 21.78
CA MET A 123 0.77 -5.75 21.86
C MET A 123 1.45 -5.12 20.64
N LEU A 124 0.92 -5.39 19.45
CA LEU A 124 1.43 -4.79 18.21
C LEU A 124 1.23 -3.28 18.21
N ALA A 125 0.06 -2.80 18.67
CA ALA A 125 -0.19 -1.38 18.81
C ALA A 125 0.80 -0.71 19.77
N LEU A 126 1.16 -1.35 20.89
CA LEU A 126 2.17 -0.82 21.81
C LEU A 126 3.55 -0.67 21.16
N GLN A 127 3.91 -1.57 20.25
CA GLN A 127 5.19 -1.49 19.52
C GLN A 127 5.14 -0.47 18.38
N TRP A 128 3.98 -0.35 17.73
CA TRP A 128 3.80 0.44 16.52
C TRP A 128 3.38 1.88 16.78
N TYR A 129 2.72 2.17 17.90
CA TYR A 129 2.22 3.50 18.24
C TYR A 129 3.32 4.56 18.39
N ASP A 130 4.51 4.16 18.85
CA ASP A 130 5.63 5.06 19.16
C ASP A 130 6.66 5.20 18.02
N ILE A 131 6.37 4.71 16.81
CA ILE A 131 7.31 4.85 15.68
C ILE A 131 7.30 6.30 15.18
N GLU A 132 8.45 6.81 14.74
CA GLU A 132 8.61 8.23 14.39
C GLU A 132 7.91 8.60 13.08
N GLU A 133 7.62 7.62 12.23
CA GLU A 133 7.15 7.83 10.87
C GLU A 133 5.63 7.99 10.73
N VAL A 134 4.86 7.83 11.81
CA VAL A 134 3.41 7.99 11.80
C VAL A 134 2.92 8.69 13.06
N ASP A 135 1.98 9.63 12.87
CA ASP A 135 1.27 10.29 13.96
C ASP A 135 -0.14 9.69 14.07
N PHE A 136 -0.32 8.70 14.96
CA PHE A 136 -1.65 8.23 15.33
C PHE A 136 -2.40 9.28 16.15
N THR A 137 -3.73 9.28 16.06
CA THR A 137 -4.55 10.19 16.88
C THR A 137 -4.47 9.83 18.36
N ASP A 138 -4.59 8.54 18.64
CA ASP A 138 -4.46 7.94 19.96
C ASP A 138 -4.20 6.42 19.85
N PHE A 139 -4.00 5.75 20.99
CA PHE A 139 -3.72 4.32 21.00
C PHE A 139 -4.87 3.46 20.40
N PRO A 140 -6.16 3.73 20.70
CA PRO A 140 -7.28 3.08 20.01
C PRO A 140 -7.27 3.23 18.48
N ASP A 141 -6.88 4.40 17.95
CA ASP A 141 -6.74 4.66 16.51
C ASP A 141 -5.67 3.74 15.87
N CYS A 142 -4.53 3.56 16.55
CA CYS A 142 -3.50 2.60 16.15
C CYS A 142 -4.03 1.15 16.12
N GLU A 143 -4.73 0.70 17.16
CA GLU A 143 -5.32 -0.64 17.15
C GLU A 143 -6.37 -0.82 16.03
N ALA A 144 -7.21 0.19 15.80
CA ALA A 144 -8.21 0.17 14.72
C ALA A 144 -7.56 0.09 13.33
N THR A 145 -6.42 0.77 13.17
CA THR A 145 -5.60 0.72 11.95
C THR A 145 -5.05 -0.70 11.73
N ILE A 146 -4.48 -1.33 12.75
CA ILE A 146 -4.00 -2.73 12.67
C ILE A 146 -5.13 -3.68 12.29
N ARG A 147 -6.31 -3.55 12.91
CA ARG A 147 -7.49 -4.36 12.59
C ARG A 147 -7.95 -4.17 11.14
N SER A 148 -7.85 -2.95 10.62
CA SER A 148 -8.23 -2.64 9.23
C SER A 148 -7.32 -3.36 8.24
N PHE A 149 -6.00 -3.33 8.46
CA PHE A 149 -5.03 -4.09 7.66
C PHE A 149 -5.22 -5.60 7.79
N ALA A 150 -5.38 -6.12 9.01
CA ALA A 150 -5.62 -7.54 9.24
C ALA A 150 -6.91 -8.02 8.55
N GLY A 151 -7.97 -7.19 8.59
CA GLY A 151 -9.24 -7.44 7.93
C GLY A 151 -9.13 -7.48 6.41
N LEU A 152 -8.51 -6.46 5.80
CA LEU A 152 -8.27 -6.41 4.35
C LEU A 152 -7.43 -7.60 3.90
N ALA A 153 -6.32 -7.87 4.60
CA ALA A 153 -5.42 -8.96 4.26
C ALA A 153 -6.09 -10.34 4.39
N SER A 154 -6.93 -10.53 5.41
CA SER A 154 -7.69 -11.77 5.61
C SER A 154 -8.68 -12.02 4.47
N ARG A 155 -9.42 -10.98 4.04
CA ARG A 155 -10.33 -11.07 2.89
C ARG A 155 -9.57 -11.35 1.60
N ALA A 156 -8.46 -10.65 1.37
CA ALA A 156 -7.61 -10.87 0.20
C ALA A 156 -7.05 -12.29 0.15
N ARG A 157 -6.52 -12.80 1.27
CA ARG A 157 -6.00 -14.18 1.38
C ARG A 157 -7.12 -15.20 1.13
N GLY A 158 -8.31 -14.96 1.68
CA GLY A 158 -9.47 -15.84 1.47
C GLY A 158 -9.97 -15.87 0.02
N ALA A 159 -9.84 -14.76 -0.70
CA ALA A 159 -10.21 -14.65 -2.12
C ALA A 159 -9.08 -15.07 -3.08
N GLY A 160 -7.87 -15.32 -2.59
CA GLY A 160 -6.69 -15.61 -3.41
C GLY A 160 -6.19 -14.40 -4.21
N THR A 161 -6.44 -13.19 -3.72
CA THR A 161 -6.03 -11.93 -4.35
C THR A 161 -4.78 -11.35 -3.71
N HIS A 162 -4.14 -10.41 -4.39
CA HIS A 162 -2.95 -9.70 -3.93
C HIS A 162 -3.31 -8.36 -3.31
N LEU A 163 -2.37 -7.76 -2.55
CA LEU A 163 -2.54 -6.44 -1.96
C LEU A 163 -1.69 -5.42 -2.71
N TYR A 164 -2.28 -4.25 -2.92
CA TYR A 164 -1.66 -3.13 -3.61
C TYR A 164 -1.84 -1.85 -2.79
N CYS A 165 -0.95 -0.90 -2.98
CA CYS A 165 -1.05 0.44 -2.42
C CYS A 165 -0.92 1.47 -3.54
N ARG A 166 -1.96 2.29 -3.69
CA ARG A 166 -1.92 3.51 -4.50
C ARG A 166 -1.51 4.68 -3.63
N CYS A 167 -0.43 5.35 -4.01
CA CYS A 167 0.06 6.56 -3.38
C CYS A 167 -0.23 7.77 -4.28
N CYS A 168 -0.73 8.86 -3.68
CA CYS A 168 -1.00 10.13 -4.34
C CYS A 168 -0.38 11.28 -3.53
N VAL A 169 0.46 12.11 -4.18
CA VAL A 169 1.23 13.22 -3.55
C VAL A 169 0.76 14.59 -4.00
#